data_AF-A0A7K7WUK8-F1
#
_entry.id   AF-A0A7K7WUK8-F1
#
_cell.length_a   1.000
_cell.length_b   1.000
_cell.length_c   1.000
_cell.angle_alpha   90.00
_cell.angle_beta   90.00
_cell.angle_gamma   90.00
#
_symmetry.space_group_name_H-M   'P 1'
#
loop_
_entity.id
_entity.type
_entity.pdbx_description
1 polymer ?
#
loop_
_entity_poly.entity_id
_entity_poly.type
_entity_poly.pdbx_seq_one_letter_code
_entity_poly.pdbx_strand_id
1 'polypeptide(L)'
;MEHTARSQLGALPSSSAQPPEDLDAKLHAAVKNNEMANVKELLEKGANVNARAEAGWTPLQSAVHVDERMALFLLEKGADLHARKDNGGTAFIEAGAEGSVGLLELFLSHGVDINEHDDNGFTAFMEAAWYGKEEALRFLHSKGADVNMGRIASEEKRKLNKGGATALMDACREGHMSAVKALVHDMNADLNICDNQDRNALIHALKDGSHKKPETSVPIGLFLLDCGIDVKSRDENGKTALILAAEVDSLDLVKALLEKDEVDIDDADNKGNTALAVAVTNNNYSIAELLCEKGARTDVGNLIDIANRKRASNLTKLLLKHKAKFVPKPPTDWEPNSKRWRDPLKKLYEIYRPMIGKLKIFQFIYYKIQKTSLGSIYLGLYGDTEVAVGIGHHSDVEFDKQKRFLEQCGNCKHLVKLFQHEKAKGLIYLCFPLWEHNLEEYLQASEDGIDCKGLLKMIFQAVRELHSLGFAHQHLCPSKFLIDLNGNIYLEDFDNRRQLIEDEKKLVNTDLEALSKLVLYVITKGKKPFEKISTEDVDADSPDYEEVLDLVKSLALHDKRGLENFIKHPFFWSKQ
;
A
#
# COMPACT_ATOMS: atom_id res chain seq x y z
N MET A 1 -64.20 20.68 43.72
CA MET A 1 -64.62 22.01 43.29
C MET A 1 -63.75 22.41 42.12
N GLU A 2 -64.39 22.49 40.96
CA GLU A 2 -63.90 23.11 39.74
C GLU A 2 -63.61 24.61 39.96
N HIS A 3 -62.61 25.16 39.27
CA HIS A 3 -62.79 26.05 38.11
C HIS A 3 -61.50 26.82 37.75
N THR A 4 -61.01 26.57 36.53
CA THR A 4 -60.69 27.53 35.42
C THR A 4 -60.53 29.03 35.73
N ALA A 5 -59.73 29.86 35.04
CA ALA A 5 -58.78 29.77 33.92
C ALA A 5 -58.30 31.20 33.53
N ARG A 6 -57.19 31.28 32.76
CA ARG A 6 -56.79 32.33 31.76
C ARG A 6 -56.34 33.72 32.27
N SER A 7 -55.36 34.43 31.69
CA SER A 7 -54.54 34.26 30.47
C SER A 7 -53.46 35.36 30.33
N GLN A 8 -52.49 35.10 29.41
CA GLN A 8 -51.73 36.01 28.52
C GLN A 8 -50.24 36.36 28.81
N LEU A 9 -49.39 35.59 28.12
CA LEU A 9 -48.43 36.00 27.07
C LEU A 9 -47.47 37.19 27.30
N GLY A 10 -46.17 36.86 27.35
CA GLY A 10 -45.06 37.70 26.91
C GLY A 10 -43.99 36.81 26.28
N ALA A 11 -43.77 36.97 24.97
CA ALA A 11 -42.80 36.23 24.17
C ALA A 11 -41.37 36.76 24.37
N LEU A 12 -40.40 35.86 24.50
CA LEU A 12 -38.95 36.15 24.49
C LEU A 12 -38.43 36.18 23.04
N PRO A 13 -37.45 37.03 22.70
CA PRO A 13 -36.91 37.12 21.37
C PRO A 13 -36.03 35.91 21.04
N SER A 14 -36.24 35.36 19.86
CA SER A 14 -35.37 34.40 19.19
C SER A 14 -34.05 35.06 18.82
N SER A 15 -32.99 34.79 19.59
CA SER A 15 -31.61 34.97 19.15
C SER A 15 -31.08 33.63 18.69
N SER A 16 -31.24 33.32 17.40
CA SER A 16 -30.40 32.33 16.73
C SER A 16 -28.99 32.91 16.66
N ALA A 17 -28.18 32.66 17.69
CA ALA A 17 -26.77 32.94 17.66
C ALA A 17 -26.15 32.04 16.58
N GLN A 18 -25.86 32.62 15.41
CA GLN A 18 -24.94 31.99 14.47
C GLN A 18 -23.59 31.80 15.19
N PRO A 19 -22.87 30.70 14.94
CA PRO A 19 -21.51 30.54 15.45
C PRO A 19 -20.68 31.76 15.02
N PRO A 20 -19.67 32.16 15.82
CA PRO A 20 -18.84 33.33 15.52
C PRO A 20 -18.37 33.24 14.07
N GLU A 21 -18.65 34.28 13.28
CA GLU A 21 -18.26 34.31 11.88
C GLU A 21 -16.75 34.17 11.79
N ASP A 22 -16.28 33.06 11.22
CA ASP A 22 -14.86 32.90 10.92
C ASP A 22 -14.53 33.80 9.71
N LEU A 23 -14.25 35.07 10.01
CA LEU A 23 -13.89 36.10 9.04
C LEU A 23 -12.68 35.69 8.19
N ASP A 24 -11.77 34.92 8.79
CA ASP A 24 -10.55 34.44 8.14
C ASP A 24 -10.89 33.34 7.11
N ALA A 25 -11.72 32.36 7.48
CA ALA A 25 -12.20 31.36 6.54
C ALA A 25 -13.02 31.99 5.38
N LYS A 26 -13.82 33.02 5.68
CA LYS A 26 -14.54 33.79 4.66
C LYS A 26 -13.59 34.57 3.73
N LEU A 27 -12.51 35.14 4.27
CA LEU A 27 -11.49 35.84 3.49
C LEU A 27 -10.83 34.89 2.49
N HIS A 28 -10.45 33.69 2.95
CA HIS A 28 -9.92 32.64 2.07
C HIS A 28 -10.88 32.26 0.94
N ALA A 29 -12.17 32.09 1.25
CA ALA A 29 -13.19 31.79 0.24
C ALA A 29 -13.37 32.95 -0.75
N ALA A 30 -13.43 34.19 -0.27
CA ALA A 30 -13.61 35.37 -1.10
C ALA A 30 -12.43 35.58 -2.06
N VAL A 31 -11.18 35.35 -1.61
CA VAL A 31 -10.00 35.41 -2.47
C VAL A 31 -10.06 34.32 -3.55
N LYS A 32 -10.32 33.07 -3.17
CA LYS A 32 -10.41 31.94 -4.13
C LYS A 32 -11.50 32.15 -5.20
N ASN A 33 -12.59 32.83 -4.84
CA ASN A 33 -13.69 33.14 -5.75
C ASN A 33 -13.47 34.45 -6.54
N ASN A 34 -12.33 35.13 -6.37
CA ASN A 34 -12.02 36.43 -6.96
C ASN A 34 -13.02 37.55 -6.62
N GLU A 35 -13.58 37.54 -5.41
CA GLU A 35 -14.62 38.48 -4.99
C GLU A 35 -14.01 39.73 -4.32
N MET A 36 -13.36 40.59 -5.10
CA MET A 36 -12.58 41.72 -4.54
C MET A 36 -13.38 42.63 -3.59
N ALA A 37 -14.67 42.85 -3.88
CA ALA A 37 -15.54 43.64 -3.00
C ALA A 37 -15.71 42.99 -1.61
N ASN A 38 -15.89 41.66 -1.58
CA ASN A 38 -16.01 40.89 -0.35
C ASN A 38 -14.68 40.83 0.40
N VAL A 39 -13.56 40.65 -0.31
CA VAL A 39 -12.21 40.71 0.28
C VAL A 39 -12.00 42.05 0.98
N LYS A 40 -12.34 43.17 0.32
CA LYS A 40 -12.25 44.50 0.92
C LYS A 40 -13.12 44.64 2.17
N GLU A 41 -14.39 44.23 2.11
CA GLU A 41 -15.30 44.30 3.26
C GLU A 41 -14.81 43.45 4.44
N LEU A 42 -14.30 42.24 4.17
CA LEU A 42 -13.82 41.33 5.20
C LEU A 42 -12.57 41.88 5.90
N LEU A 43 -11.63 42.46 5.16
CA LEU A 43 -10.46 43.13 5.74
C LEU A 43 -10.85 44.38 6.54
N GLU A 44 -11.84 45.16 6.09
CA GLU A 44 -12.39 46.29 6.85
C GLU A 44 -13.07 45.85 8.15
N LYS A 45 -13.67 44.66 8.17
CA LYS A 45 -14.23 44.02 9.38
C LYS A 45 -13.17 43.41 10.30
N GLY A 46 -11.89 43.47 9.94
CA GLY A 46 -10.78 42.98 10.75
C GLY A 46 -10.38 41.52 10.51
N ALA A 47 -10.74 40.93 9.37
CA ALA A 47 -10.16 39.65 8.94
C ALA A 47 -8.63 39.76 8.87
N ASN A 48 -7.92 38.74 9.32
CA ASN A 48 -6.47 38.73 9.29
C ASN A 48 -5.99 38.46 7.85
N VAL A 49 -5.34 39.45 7.21
CA VAL A 49 -4.78 39.33 5.86
C VAL A 49 -3.74 38.20 5.73
N ASN A 50 -3.15 37.77 6.86
CA ASN A 50 -2.18 36.68 6.97
C ASN A 50 -2.76 35.42 7.62
N ALA A 51 -4.09 35.27 7.64
CA ALA A 51 -4.74 34.10 8.21
C ALA A 51 -4.27 32.81 7.53
N ARG A 52 -4.02 31.76 8.32
CA ARG A 52 -3.63 30.45 7.79
C ARG A 52 -4.86 29.53 7.70
N ALA A 53 -5.15 29.05 6.50
CA ALA A 53 -6.14 28.01 6.26
C ALA A 53 -5.52 26.60 6.41
N GLU A 54 -6.27 25.57 6.01
CA GLU A 54 -5.77 24.19 5.92
C GLU A 54 -4.45 24.13 5.13
N ALA A 55 -3.51 23.30 5.59
CA ALA A 55 -2.13 23.20 5.08
C ALA A 55 -1.32 24.52 5.12
N GLY A 56 -1.75 25.48 5.94
CA GLY A 56 -1.00 26.72 6.19
C GLY A 56 -1.12 27.77 5.10
N TRP A 57 -2.05 27.62 4.15
CA TRP A 57 -2.23 28.58 3.06
C TRP A 57 -2.64 29.96 3.57
N THR A 58 -2.07 31.00 2.96
CA THR A 58 -2.42 32.41 3.20
C THR A 58 -3.33 32.95 2.08
N PRO A 59 -4.05 34.06 2.32
CA PRO A 59 -4.80 34.75 1.27
C PRO A 59 -3.90 35.13 0.09
N LEU A 60 -2.67 35.59 0.33
CA LEU A 60 -1.73 35.97 -0.74
C LEU A 60 -1.36 34.78 -1.64
N GLN A 61 -1.06 33.62 -1.06
CA GLN A 61 -0.79 32.40 -1.84
C GLN A 61 -2.02 31.92 -2.61
N SER A 62 -3.21 32.04 -2.02
CA SER A 62 -4.47 31.72 -2.73
C SER A 62 -4.69 32.65 -3.93
N ALA A 63 -4.32 33.92 -3.82
CA ALA A 63 -4.46 34.91 -4.90
C ALA A 63 -3.59 34.60 -6.13
N VAL A 64 -2.49 33.84 -5.97
CA VAL A 64 -1.60 33.44 -7.06
C VAL A 64 -2.34 32.68 -8.16
N HIS A 65 -3.34 31.87 -7.79
CA HIS A 65 -4.12 31.06 -8.72
C HIS A 65 -5.35 31.79 -9.29
N VAL A 66 -5.46 33.10 -9.06
CA VAL A 66 -6.68 33.86 -9.36
C VAL A 66 -6.39 35.07 -10.24
N ASP A 67 -5.77 36.11 -9.70
CA ASP A 67 -5.50 37.38 -10.41
C ASP A 67 -4.36 38.15 -9.72
N GLU A 68 -3.49 38.76 -10.53
CA GLU A 68 -2.39 39.63 -10.09
C GLU A 68 -2.91 40.83 -9.28
N ARG A 69 -4.07 41.38 -9.65
CA ARG A 69 -4.67 42.52 -8.93
C ARG A 69 -5.07 42.17 -7.51
N MET A 70 -5.52 40.93 -7.29
CA MET A 70 -5.87 40.45 -5.95
C MET A 70 -4.60 40.34 -5.09
N ALA A 71 -3.52 39.79 -5.64
CA ALA A 71 -2.23 39.69 -4.94
C ALA A 71 -1.68 41.07 -4.58
N LEU A 72 -1.68 42.02 -5.52
CA LEU A 72 -1.26 43.40 -5.27
C LEU A 72 -2.11 44.07 -4.17
N PHE A 73 -3.43 43.93 -4.23
CA PHE A 73 -4.31 44.49 -3.21
C PHE A 73 -4.03 43.90 -1.82
N LEU A 74 -3.80 42.60 -1.72
CA LEU A 74 -3.48 41.97 -0.44
C LEU A 74 -2.12 42.46 0.10
N LEU A 75 -1.11 42.65 -0.75
CA LEU A 75 0.17 43.26 -0.36
C LEU A 75 -0.01 44.70 0.16
N GLU A 76 -0.81 45.53 -0.51
CA GLU A 76 -1.15 46.89 -0.05
C GLU A 76 -1.87 46.88 1.31
N LYS A 77 -2.56 45.79 1.65
CA LYS A 77 -3.22 45.56 2.94
C LYS A 77 -2.34 44.88 3.98
N GLY A 78 -1.04 44.71 3.71
CA GLY A 78 -0.06 44.18 4.67
C GLY A 78 0.03 42.66 4.69
N ALA A 79 -0.33 41.98 3.59
CA ALA A 79 0.01 40.58 3.42
C ALA A 79 1.54 40.39 3.48
N ASP A 80 1.98 39.41 4.26
CA ASP A 80 3.38 39.05 4.40
C ASP A 80 3.83 38.23 3.18
N LEU A 81 4.69 38.84 2.38
CA LEU A 81 5.26 38.25 1.16
C LEU A 81 6.11 37.00 1.45
N HIS A 82 6.71 36.92 2.64
CA HIS A 82 7.56 35.81 3.07
C HIS A 82 6.81 34.76 3.89
N ALA A 83 5.48 34.87 4.00
CA ALA A 83 4.69 33.87 4.68
C ALA A 83 4.80 32.50 3.98
N ARG A 84 5.05 31.46 4.79
CA ARG A 84 5.27 30.09 4.33
C ARG A 84 4.09 29.19 4.69
N LYS A 85 3.58 28.42 3.73
CA LYS A 85 2.61 27.35 4.03
C LYS A 85 3.32 26.15 4.68
N ASP A 86 2.60 25.10 5.03
CA ASP A 86 3.15 24.01 5.87
C ASP A 86 4.29 23.20 5.23
N ASN A 87 4.47 23.27 3.91
CA ASN A 87 5.63 22.68 3.23
C ASN A 87 6.81 23.66 3.03
N GLY A 88 6.69 24.88 3.56
CA GLY A 88 7.69 25.94 3.41
C GLY A 88 7.51 26.83 2.18
N GLY A 89 6.58 26.53 1.26
CA GLY A 89 6.38 27.29 0.02
C GLY A 89 5.85 28.71 0.26
N THR A 90 6.32 29.68 -0.54
CA THR A 90 5.92 31.09 -0.53
C THR A 90 5.02 31.41 -1.74
N ALA A 91 4.39 32.60 -1.76
CA ALA A 91 3.62 33.04 -2.92
C ALA A 91 4.48 33.14 -4.20
N PHE A 92 5.77 33.44 -4.07
CA PHE A 92 6.70 33.49 -5.21
C PHE A 92 6.99 32.11 -5.80
N ILE A 93 7.19 31.09 -4.96
CA ILE A 93 7.35 29.70 -5.41
C ILE A 93 6.09 29.22 -6.15
N GLU A 94 4.89 29.48 -5.60
CA GLU A 94 3.63 29.13 -6.27
C GLU A 94 3.43 29.88 -7.60
N ALA A 95 3.89 31.13 -7.72
CA ALA A 95 3.83 31.87 -8.99
C ALA A 95 4.70 31.23 -10.08
N GLY A 96 5.81 30.58 -9.70
CA GLY A 96 6.62 29.74 -10.58
C GLY A 96 5.85 28.51 -11.08
N ALA A 97 5.17 27.81 -10.17
CA ALA A 97 4.32 26.67 -10.50
C ALA A 97 3.16 27.04 -11.44
N GLU A 98 2.50 28.18 -11.21
CA GLU A 98 1.44 28.70 -12.07
C GLU A 98 2.00 29.18 -13.42
N GLY A 99 3.25 29.64 -13.44
CA GLY A 99 3.90 30.25 -14.59
C GLY A 99 3.51 31.71 -14.81
N SER A 100 3.07 32.39 -13.75
CA SER A 100 2.60 33.78 -13.83
C SER A 100 3.78 34.76 -13.78
N VAL A 101 4.27 35.18 -14.95
CA VAL A 101 5.37 36.13 -15.08
C VAL A 101 5.06 37.47 -14.41
N GLY A 102 3.83 37.96 -14.50
CA GLY A 102 3.41 39.22 -13.84
C GLY A 102 3.54 39.14 -12.32
N LEU A 103 3.10 38.04 -11.71
CA LEU A 103 3.27 37.82 -10.27
C LEU A 103 4.73 37.63 -9.87
N LEU A 104 5.52 36.89 -10.66
CA LEU A 104 6.95 36.74 -10.42
C LEU A 104 7.67 38.10 -10.48
N GLU A 105 7.32 38.96 -11.44
CA GLU A 105 7.86 40.31 -11.55
C GLU A 105 7.44 41.20 -10.37
N LEU A 106 6.16 41.17 -10.00
CA LEU A 106 5.62 41.89 -8.86
C LEU A 106 6.34 41.51 -7.55
N PHE A 107 6.52 40.22 -7.30
CA PHE A 107 7.15 39.77 -6.06
C PHE A 107 8.66 40.07 -6.02
N LEU A 108 9.37 39.94 -7.15
CA LEU A 108 10.77 40.36 -7.23
C LEU A 108 10.94 41.87 -7.01
N SER A 109 10.01 42.70 -7.47
CA SER A 109 10.07 44.16 -7.23
C SER A 109 9.90 44.52 -5.75
N HIS A 110 9.38 43.60 -4.93
CA HIS A 110 9.24 43.73 -3.48
C HIS A 110 10.37 43.05 -2.70
N GLY A 111 11.45 42.62 -3.37
CA GLY A 111 12.68 42.17 -2.72
C GLY A 111 12.73 40.69 -2.34
N VAL A 112 11.88 39.85 -2.95
CA VAL A 112 12.00 38.38 -2.80
C VAL A 112 13.35 37.90 -3.36
N ASP A 113 14.00 37.00 -2.62
CA ASP A 113 15.18 36.30 -3.12
C ASP A 113 14.76 35.33 -4.23
N ILE A 114 15.30 35.51 -5.43
CA ILE A 114 14.98 34.70 -6.60
C ILE A 114 15.27 33.20 -6.41
N ASN A 115 16.20 32.86 -5.52
CA ASN A 115 16.58 31.48 -5.21
C ASN A 115 16.04 31.00 -3.86
N GLU A 116 15.04 31.69 -3.28
CA GLU A 116 14.36 31.16 -2.11
C GLU A 116 13.72 29.80 -2.43
N HIS A 117 13.65 28.94 -1.41
CA HIS A 117 13.14 27.59 -1.57
C HIS A 117 12.25 27.14 -0.41
N ASP A 118 11.41 26.14 -0.67
CA ASP A 118 10.58 25.47 0.33
C ASP A 118 11.39 24.50 1.23
N ASP A 119 10.71 23.77 2.12
CA ASP A 119 11.36 22.81 3.05
C ASP A 119 11.85 21.51 2.35
N ASN A 120 11.58 21.38 1.06
CA ASN A 120 12.06 20.32 0.17
C ASN A 120 13.14 20.82 -0.80
N GLY A 121 13.49 22.11 -0.74
CA GLY A 121 14.49 22.75 -1.58
C GLY A 121 13.97 23.21 -2.94
N PHE A 122 12.67 23.16 -3.22
CA PHE A 122 12.11 23.66 -4.49
C PHE A 122 12.14 25.19 -4.54
N THR A 123 12.73 25.73 -5.60
CA THR A 123 12.66 27.15 -5.96
C THR A 123 11.52 27.39 -6.96
N ALA A 124 11.15 28.66 -7.17
CA ALA A 124 10.20 29.03 -8.23
C ALA A 124 10.66 28.56 -9.63
N PHE A 125 11.99 28.50 -9.87
CA PHE A 125 12.56 28.01 -11.13
C PHE A 125 12.36 26.50 -11.31
N MET A 126 12.52 25.72 -10.24
CA MET A 126 12.27 24.28 -10.26
C MET A 126 10.78 23.96 -10.45
N GLU A 127 9.90 24.71 -9.78
CA GLU A 127 8.45 24.56 -9.97
C GLU A 127 8.03 24.89 -11.41
N ALA A 128 8.56 25.98 -11.98
CA ALA A 128 8.31 26.31 -13.39
C ALA A 128 8.78 25.19 -14.34
N ALA A 129 9.90 24.52 -14.04
CA ALA A 129 10.38 23.37 -14.82
C ALA A 129 9.48 22.14 -14.64
N TRP A 130 9.07 21.85 -13.40
CA TRP A 130 8.17 20.75 -13.06
C TRP A 130 6.84 20.84 -13.79
N TYR A 131 6.28 22.06 -13.92
CA TYR A 131 4.99 22.29 -14.58
C TYR A 131 5.13 22.72 -16.06
N GLY A 132 6.35 22.74 -16.61
CA GLY A 132 6.61 23.05 -18.01
C GLY A 132 6.33 24.50 -18.41
N LYS A 133 6.42 25.45 -17.46
CA LYS A 133 6.15 26.88 -17.63
C LYS A 133 7.34 27.58 -18.27
N GLU A 134 7.54 27.38 -19.56
CA GLU A 134 8.70 27.88 -20.31
C GLU A 134 8.90 29.41 -20.20
N GLU A 135 7.82 30.19 -20.28
CA GLU A 135 7.89 31.66 -20.19
C GLU A 135 8.40 32.10 -18.80
N ALA A 136 7.91 31.47 -17.74
CA ALA A 136 8.37 31.72 -16.38
C ALA A 136 9.84 31.32 -16.18
N LEU A 137 10.28 30.18 -16.75
CA LEU A 137 11.69 29.79 -16.74
C LEU A 137 12.57 30.86 -17.40
N ARG A 138 12.18 31.34 -18.60
CA ARG A 138 12.93 32.38 -19.31
C ARG A 138 12.99 33.68 -18.52
N PHE A 139 11.87 34.08 -17.92
CA PHE A 139 11.81 35.26 -17.07
C PHE A 139 12.73 35.12 -15.85
N LEU A 140 12.59 34.05 -15.07
CA LEU A 140 13.40 33.80 -13.87
C LEU A 140 14.90 33.70 -14.20
N HIS A 141 15.28 33.02 -15.29
CA HIS A 141 16.65 33.00 -15.77
C HIS A 141 17.16 34.41 -16.08
N SER A 142 16.37 35.24 -16.79
CA SER A 142 16.74 36.64 -17.09
C SER A 142 16.93 37.53 -15.85
N LYS A 143 16.36 37.13 -14.71
CA LYS A 143 16.47 37.82 -13.42
C LYS A 143 17.56 37.22 -12.51
N GLY A 144 18.27 36.17 -12.96
CA GLY A 144 19.42 35.59 -12.27
C GLY A 144 19.11 34.37 -11.39
N ALA A 145 18.06 33.61 -11.69
CA ALA A 145 17.81 32.33 -11.03
C ALA A 145 18.97 31.34 -11.30
N ASP A 146 19.40 30.59 -10.29
CA ASP A 146 20.43 29.56 -10.43
C ASP A 146 19.84 28.31 -11.10
N VAL A 147 20.15 28.15 -12.39
CA VAL A 147 19.67 27.05 -13.23
C VAL A 147 20.15 25.68 -12.74
N ASN A 148 21.34 25.64 -12.12
CA ASN A 148 22.06 24.42 -11.77
C ASN A 148 21.98 24.08 -10.27
N MET A 149 21.14 24.81 -9.53
CA MET A 149 20.90 24.52 -8.12
C MET A 149 20.33 23.11 -7.94
N GLY A 150 20.95 22.33 -7.06
CA GLY A 150 20.40 21.07 -6.57
C GLY A 150 19.56 21.29 -5.33
N ARG A 151 18.38 20.65 -5.23
CA ARG A 151 17.48 20.80 -4.07
C ARG A 151 18.19 20.59 -2.75
N ILE A 152 18.15 21.61 -1.88
CA ILE A 152 18.67 21.54 -0.53
C ILE A 152 17.69 20.75 0.33
N ALA A 153 18.14 19.62 0.87
CA ALA A 153 17.35 18.77 1.74
C ALA A 153 17.80 18.88 3.19
N SER A 154 16.88 18.68 4.14
CA SER A 154 17.22 18.59 5.56
C SER A 154 18.21 17.44 5.82
N GLU A 155 18.94 17.50 6.93
CA GLU A 155 19.91 16.47 7.31
C GLU A 155 19.29 15.06 7.34
N GLU A 156 18.06 14.95 7.84
CA GLU A 156 17.31 13.70 7.89
C GLU A 156 16.97 13.16 6.50
N LYS A 157 16.54 14.04 5.59
CA LYS A 157 16.26 13.69 4.19
C LYS A 157 17.55 13.29 3.46
N ARG A 158 18.66 13.98 3.71
CA ARG A 158 19.98 13.66 3.13
C ARG A 158 20.49 12.30 3.57
N LYS A 159 20.29 11.90 4.84
CA LYS A 159 20.59 10.53 5.33
C LYS A 159 19.80 9.43 4.62
N LEU A 160 18.67 9.79 4.00
CA LEU A 160 17.85 8.91 3.17
C LEU A 160 18.14 9.09 1.68
N ASN A 161 19.26 9.73 1.31
CA ASN A 161 19.65 10.05 -0.06
C ASN A 161 18.58 10.85 -0.82
N LYS A 162 17.80 11.70 -0.14
CA LYS A 162 16.84 12.61 -0.76
C LYS A 162 17.45 14.01 -0.97
N GLY A 163 17.02 14.69 -2.02
CA GLY A 163 17.52 16.01 -2.42
C GLY A 163 18.47 15.95 -3.62
N GLY A 164 19.08 17.08 -3.96
CA GLY A 164 20.09 17.21 -5.03
C GLY A 164 19.52 17.35 -6.45
N ALA A 165 18.25 17.00 -6.67
CA ALA A 165 17.66 17.09 -8.01
C ALA A 165 17.50 18.56 -8.49
N THR A 166 17.70 18.78 -9.80
CA THR A 166 17.71 20.09 -10.46
C THR A 166 16.44 20.33 -11.30
N ALA A 167 16.26 21.57 -11.77
CA ALA A 167 15.15 21.95 -12.66
C ALA A 167 15.15 21.13 -13.98
N LEU A 168 16.31 20.83 -14.56
CA LEU A 168 16.42 19.98 -15.74
C LEU A 168 15.88 18.58 -15.49
N MET A 169 16.20 17.99 -14.32
CA MET A 169 15.70 16.67 -13.94
C MET A 169 14.18 16.65 -13.77
N ASP A 170 13.60 17.74 -13.28
CA ASP A 170 12.15 17.89 -13.11
C ASP A 170 11.43 18.00 -14.46
N ALA A 171 11.90 18.86 -15.36
CA ALA A 171 11.37 18.97 -16.72
C ALA A 171 11.47 17.63 -17.50
N CYS A 172 12.58 16.89 -17.32
CA CYS A 172 12.77 15.57 -17.92
C CYS A 172 11.82 14.51 -17.36
N ARG A 173 11.62 14.52 -16.03
CA ARG A 173 10.71 13.61 -15.34
C ARG A 173 9.29 13.77 -15.84
N GLU A 174 8.79 15.01 -15.86
CA GLU A 174 7.41 15.33 -16.24
C GLU A 174 7.19 15.37 -17.77
N GLY A 175 8.26 15.27 -18.56
CA GLY A 175 8.17 15.10 -20.01
C GLY A 175 7.98 16.41 -20.77
N HIS A 176 8.40 17.54 -20.20
CA HIS A 176 8.25 18.87 -20.78
C HIS A 176 9.36 19.19 -21.79
N MET A 177 9.27 18.62 -23.00
CA MET A 177 10.29 18.76 -24.05
C MET A 177 10.69 20.21 -24.35
N SER A 178 9.74 21.15 -24.43
CA SER A 178 10.07 22.56 -24.70
C SER A 178 10.89 23.19 -23.57
N ALA A 179 10.53 22.90 -22.31
CA ALA A 179 11.28 23.35 -21.14
C ALA A 179 12.68 22.72 -21.09
N VAL A 180 12.80 21.42 -21.40
CA VAL A 180 14.11 20.74 -21.50
C VAL A 180 15.01 21.42 -22.54
N LYS A 181 14.49 21.70 -23.74
CA LYS A 181 15.26 22.40 -24.78
C LYS A 181 15.68 23.80 -24.35
N ALA A 182 14.78 24.56 -23.75
CA ALA A 182 15.08 25.90 -23.25
C ALA A 182 16.17 25.86 -22.17
N LEU A 183 16.08 24.94 -21.22
CA LEU A 183 17.07 24.76 -20.15
C LEU A 183 18.46 24.43 -20.72
N VAL A 184 18.53 23.49 -21.67
CA VAL A 184 19.81 23.01 -22.23
C VAL A 184 20.44 24.01 -23.19
N HIS A 185 19.67 24.60 -24.11
CA HIS A 185 20.22 25.48 -25.14
C HIS A 185 20.29 26.94 -24.74
N ASP A 186 19.30 27.45 -24.00
CA ASP A 186 19.16 28.88 -23.75
C ASP A 186 19.59 29.30 -22.34
N MET A 187 19.70 28.35 -21.41
CA MET A 187 19.96 28.61 -19.98
C MET A 187 21.18 27.87 -19.43
N ASN A 188 21.98 27.20 -20.28
CA ASN A 188 23.21 26.52 -19.90
C ASN A 188 23.05 25.52 -18.72
N ALA A 189 21.93 24.78 -18.69
CA ALA A 189 21.75 23.72 -17.71
C ALA A 189 22.82 22.63 -17.87
N ASP A 190 23.48 22.26 -16.76
CA ASP A 190 24.46 21.19 -16.72
C ASP A 190 23.76 19.82 -16.72
N LEU A 191 24.04 19.04 -17.76
CA LEU A 191 23.44 17.73 -17.98
C LEU A 191 23.92 16.67 -16.99
N ASN A 192 25.11 16.87 -16.40
CA ASN A 192 25.84 15.83 -15.66
C ASN A 192 25.75 15.99 -14.14
N ILE A 193 24.98 16.98 -13.65
CA ILE A 193 24.62 17.03 -12.24
C ILE A 193 23.82 15.77 -11.90
N CYS A 194 24.14 15.18 -10.75
CA CYS A 194 23.41 14.05 -10.19
C CYS A 194 22.72 14.45 -8.89
N ASP A 195 21.55 13.87 -8.65
CA ASP A 195 20.87 14.02 -7.37
C ASP A 195 21.56 13.17 -6.27
N ASN A 196 21.03 13.21 -5.05
CA ASN A 196 21.62 12.47 -3.92
C ASN A 196 21.50 10.94 -4.06
N GLN A 197 20.87 10.43 -5.12
CA GLN A 197 20.80 9.01 -5.48
C GLN A 197 21.67 8.69 -6.70
N ASP A 198 22.59 9.59 -7.08
CA ASP A 198 23.48 9.48 -8.24
C ASP A 198 22.75 9.40 -9.59
N ARG A 199 21.53 9.96 -9.67
CA ARG A 199 20.73 10.00 -10.90
C ARG A 199 20.88 11.32 -11.61
N ASN A 200 21.14 11.26 -12.92
CA ASN A 200 21.16 12.43 -13.79
C ASN A 200 19.82 12.65 -14.53
N ALA A 201 19.76 13.68 -15.38
CA ALA A 201 18.57 14.02 -16.15
C ALA A 201 18.10 12.89 -17.09
N LEU A 202 19.01 12.08 -17.66
CA LEU A 202 18.65 10.95 -18.51
C LEU A 202 17.90 9.87 -17.74
N ILE A 203 18.36 9.53 -16.53
CA ILE A 203 17.66 8.56 -15.66
C ILE A 203 16.26 9.08 -15.29
N HIS A 204 16.13 10.37 -14.97
CA HIS A 204 14.82 10.98 -14.72
C HIS A 204 13.92 11.00 -15.97
N ALA A 205 14.49 11.18 -17.17
CA ALA A 205 13.77 11.13 -18.43
C ALA A 205 13.24 9.73 -18.77
N LEU A 206 13.98 8.66 -18.45
CA LEU A 206 13.62 7.30 -18.84
C LEU A 206 12.81 6.55 -17.77
N LYS A 207 12.92 6.96 -16.50
CA LYS A 207 12.17 6.35 -15.41
C LYS A 207 10.66 6.64 -15.53
N ASP A 208 9.86 5.63 -15.26
CA ASP A 208 8.40 5.75 -15.23
C ASP A 208 7.95 6.65 -14.06
N GLY A 209 7.08 7.61 -14.35
CA GLY A 209 6.57 8.60 -13.41
C GLY A 209 5.06 8.53 -13.34
N SER A 210 4.46 8.78 -12.17
CA SER A 210 3.03 8.61 -11.91
C SER A 210 2.09 9.41 -12.83
N HIS A 211 2.60 10.45 -13.49
CA HIS A 211 1.84 11.34 -14.38
C HIS A 211 2.37 11.39 -15.82
N LYS A 212 3.40 10.59 -16.14
CA LYS A 212 4.10 10.66 -17.42
C LYS A 212 3.41 9.83 -18.50
N LYS A 213 3.27 10.41 -19.70
CA LYS A 213 2.96 9.61 -20.90
C LYS A 213 4.25 8.97 -21.42
N PRO A 214 4.30 7.63 -21.62
CA PRO A 214 5.49 6.96 -22.15
C PRO A 214 6.01 7.54 -23.47
N GLU A 215 5.13 8.19 -24.24
CA GLU A 215 5.44 8.80 -25.53
C GLU A 215 6.41 9.99 -25.45
N THR A 216 6.56 10.65 -24.29
CA THR A 216 7.44 11.83 -24.14
C THR A 216 8.82 11.50 -23.58
N SER A 217 9.03 10.31 -22.99
CA SER A 217 10.36 9.91 -22.47
C SER A 217 11.37 9.69 -23.60
N VAL A 218 10.94 9.03 -24.68
CA VAL A 218 11.81 8.64 -25.80
C VAL A 218 12.44 9.86 -26.49
N PRO A 219 11.68 10.88 -26.91
CA PRO A 219 12.27 12.06 -27.54
C PRO A 219 13.23 12.82 -26.62
N ILE A 220 12.93 12.93 -25.33
CA ILE A 220 13.80 13.62 -24.36
C ILE A 220 15.10 12.84 -24.17
N GLY A 221 15.02 11.50 -24.02
CA GLY A 221 16.21 10.66 -23.90
C GLY A 221 17.13 10.80 -25.11
N LEU A 222 16.59 10.74 -26.33
CA LEU A 222 17.36 10.93 -27.56
C LEU A 222 18.01 12.32 -27.62
N PHE A 223 17.24 13.37 -27.31
CA PHE A 223 17.75 14.74 -27.26
C PHE A 223 18.93 14.89 -26.28
N LEU A 224 18.82 14.34 -25.06
CA LEU A 224 19.91 14.43 -24.08
C LEU A 224 21.16 13.67 -24.54
N LEU A 225 21.00 12.52 -25.21
CA LEU A 225 22.10 11.75 -25.78
C LEU A 225 22.83 12.51 -26.90
N ASP A 226 22.08 13.25 -27.73
CA ASP A 226 22.62 14.13 -28.77
C ASP A 226 23.38 15.32 -28.15
N CYS A 227 22.93 15.80 -26.99
CA CYS A 227 23.63 16.84 -26.23
C CYS A 227 24.83 16.33 -25.41
N GLY A 228 25.12 15.02 -25.43
CA GLY A 228 26.32 14.46 -24.80
C GLY A 228 26.21 14.26 -23.29
N ILE A 229 25.01 13.95 -22.77
CA ILE A 229 24.84 13.54 -21.37
C ILE A 229 25.62 12.25 -21.04
N ASP A 230 26.14 12.14 -19.82
CA ASP A 230 26.71 10.89 -19.31
C ASP A 230 25.64 9.79 -19.22
N VAL A 231 26.01 8.57 -19.60
CA VAL A 231 25.14 7.38 -19.67
C VAL A 231 25.42 6.37 -18.55
N LYS A 232 26.41 6.64 -17.68
CA LYS A 232 26.85 5.73 -16.60
C LYS A 232 25.97 5.76 -15.35
N SER A 233 25.16 6.81 -15.17
CA SER A 233 24.26 6.93 -14.03
C SER A 233 23.27 5.76 -13.96
N ARG A 234 22.81 5.44 -12.74
CA ARG A 234 21.87 4.35 -12.47
C ARG A 234 20.71 4.83 -11.62
N ASP A 235 19.55 4.19 -11.76
CA ASP A 235 18.42 4.42 -10.84
C ASP A 235 18.62 3.73 -9.48
N GLU A 236 17.69 3.92 -8.55
CA GLU A 236 17.77 3.30 -7.21
C GLU A 236 17.68 1.76 -7.21
N ASN A 237 17.27 1.15 -8.33
CA ASN A 237 17.24 -0.30 -8.53
C ASN A 237 18.49 -0.80 -9.26
N GLY A 238 19.49 0.06 -9.49
CA GLY A 238 20.72 -0.26 -10.21
C GLY A 238 20.55 -0.32 -11.73
N LYS A 239 19.41 0.13 -12.28
CA LYS A 239 19.13 0.10 -13.72
C LYS A 239 19.91 1.18 -14.44
N THR A 240 20.59 0.80 -15.51
CA THR A 240 21.25 1.70 -16.44
C THR A 240 20.25 2.31 -17.43
N ALA A 241 20.67 3.35 -18.16
CA ALA A 241 19.88 3.92 -19.25
C ALA A 241 19.50 2.87 -20.31
N LEU A 242 20.37 1.89 -20.59
CA LEU A 242 20.11 0.82 -21.55
C LEU A 242 19.00 -0.13 -21.06
N ILE A 243 19.01 -0.49 -19.78
CA ILE A 243 17.94 -1.30 -19.17
C ILE A 243 16.61 -0.54 -19.22
N LEU A 244 16.60 0.74 -18.84
CA LEU A 244 15.41 1.57 -18.88
C LEU A 244 14.86 1.75 -20.32
N ALA A 245 15.73 1.90 -21.32
CA ALA A 245 15.33 1.98 -22.73
C ALA A 245 14.64 0.70 -23.22
N ALA A 246 15.11 -0.47 -22.77
CA ALA A 246 14.46 -1.75 -23.04
C ALA A 246 13.12 -1.91 -22.29
N GLU A 247 12.97 -1.33 -21.10
CA GLU A 247 11.70 -1.33 -20.35
C GLU A 247 10.64 -0.42 -21.01
N VAL A 248 11.06 0.74 -21.51
CA VAL A 248 10.21 1.68 -22.27
C VAL A 248 9.88 1.15 -23.68
N ASP A 249 10.47 0.02 -24.08
CA ASP A 249 10.22 -0.66 -25.35
C ASP A 249 10.67 0.15 -26.58
N SER A 250 11.70 0.99 -26.43
CA SER A 250 12.18 1.89 -27.49
C SER A 250 13.44 1.37 -28.18
N LEU A 251 13.25 0.82 -29.39
CA LEU A 251 14.37 0.34 -30.22
C LEU A 251 15.35 1.47 -30.58
N ASP A 252 14.85 2.69 -30.81
CA ASP A 252 15.69 3.81 -31.23
C ASP A 252 16.59 4.32 -30.09
N LEU A 253 16.08 4.37 -28.86
CA LEU A 253 16.91 4.66 -27.69
C LEU A 253 17.97 3.58 -27.46
N VAL A 254 17.59 2.30 -27.59
CA VAL A 254 18.55 1.19 -27.45
C VAL A 254 19.66 1.33 -28.50
N LYS A 255 19.34 1.64 -29.76
CA LYS A 255 20.34 1.90 -30.80
C LYS A 255 21.26 3.07 -30.43
N ALA A 256 20.68 4.21 -30.08
CA ALA A 256 21.43 5.42 -29.74
C ALA A 256 22.37 5.22 -28.53
N LEU A 257 21.94 4.47 -27.53
CA LEU A 257 22.78 4.13 -26.36
C LEU A 257 23.92 3.18 -26.75
N LEU A 258 23.66 2.17 -27.58
CA LEU A 258 24.69 1.22 -28.04
C LEU A 258 25.70 1.83 -29.02
N GLU A 259 25.48 3.05 -29.49
CA GLU A 259 26.47 3.84 -30.23
C GLU A 259 27.44 4.58 -29.32
N LYS A 260 27.18 4.63 -28.00
CA LYS A 260 28.08 5.23 -27.01
C LYS A 260 29.04 4.16 -26.49
N ASP A 261 30.35 4.37 -26.68
CA ASP A 261 31.41 3.45 -26.25
C ASP A 261 31.42 3.16 -24.74
N GLU A 262 30.81 4.03 -23.94
CA GLU A 262 30.76 3.93 -22.49
C GLU A 262 29.70 2.97 -21.95
N VAL A 263 28.77 2.52 -22.80
CA VAL A 263 27.67 1.63 -22.40
C VAL A 263 28.15 0.19 -22.35
N ASP A 264 28.11 -0.41 -21.16
CA ASP A 264 28.25 -1.85 -21.02
C ASP A 264 26.90 -2.53 -21.34
N ILE A 265 26.88 -3.34 -22.39
CA ILE A 265 25.68 -4.06 -22.85
C ILE A 265 25.20 -5.12 -21.86
N ASP A 266 26.11 -5.63 -21.00
CA ASP A 266 25.86 -6.71 -20.06
C ASP A 266 25.66 -6.24 -18.62
N ASP A 267 25.61 -4.92 -18.42
CA ASP A 267 25.28 -4.35 -17.12
C ASP A 267 23.92 -4.86 -16.63
N ALA A 268 23.87 -5.19 -15.34
CA ALA A 268 22.69 -5.75 -14.69
C ALA A 268 22.18 -4.85 -13.56
N ASP A 269 20.86 -4.85 -13.37
CA ASP A 269 20.21 -4.22 -12.22
C ASP A 269 20.46 -4.99 -10.91
N ASN A 270 19.95 -4.49 -9.79
CA ASN A 270 20.09 -5.12 -8.47
C ASN A 270 19.45 -6.52 -8.37
N LYS A 271 18.66 -6.94 -9.36
CA LYS A 271 18.04 -8.27 -9.46
C LYS A 271 18.77 -9.17 -10.46
N GLY A 272 19.84 -8.70 -11.09
CA GLY A 272 20.60 -9.42 -12.11
C GLY A 272 19.98 -9.39 -13.50
N ASN A 273 19.01 -8.49 -13.77
CA ASN A 273 18.44 -8.34 -15.11
C ASN A 273 19.31 -7.43 -15.96
N THR A 274 19.76 -7.92 -17.11
CA THR A 274 20.37 -7.12 -18.17
C THR A 274 19.30 -6.56 -19.11
N ALA A 275 19.69 -5.65 -20.01
CA ALA A 275 18.79 -5.15 -21.04
C ALA A 275 18.21 -6.27 -21.92
N LEU A 276 19.01 -7.31 -22.22
CA LEU A 276 18.54 -8.49 -22.96
C LEU A 276 17.50 -9.28 -22.16
N ALA A 277 17.70 -9.46 -20.86
CA ALA A 277 16.74 -10.15 -20.00
C ALA A 277 15.40 -9.40 -19.94
N VAL A 278 15.43 -8.07 -19.89
CA VAL A 278 14.23 -7.22 -19.96
C VAL A 278 13.51 -7.37 -21.30
N ALA A 279 14.23 -7.23 -22.43
CA ALA A 279 13.65 -7.37 -23.77
C ALA A 279 12.98 -8.74 -23.94
N VAL A 280 13.61 -9.81 -23.43
CA VAL A 280 13.07 -11.16 -23.47
C VAL A 280 11.82 -11.30 -22.59
N THR A 281 11.82 -10.70 -21.41
CA THR A 281 10.68 -10.69 -20.48
C THR A 281 9.47 -9.96 -21.07
N ASN A 282 9.72 -8.85 -21.77
CA ASN A 282 8.72 -8.05 -22.47
C ASN A 282 8.28 -8.66 -23.80
N ASN A 283 8.93 -9.75 -24.25
CA ASN A 283 8.68 -10.38 -25.54
C ASN A 283 8.92 -9.42 -26.73
N ASN A 284 9.90 -8.51 -26.59
CA ASN A 284 10.34 -7.65 -27.69
C ASN A 284 11.45 -8.34 -28.48
N TYR A 285 11.09 -8.88 -29.65
CA TYR A 285 12.02 -9.56 -30.54
C TYR A 285 13.07 -8.60 -31.11
N SER A 286 12.68 -7.42 -31.58
CA SER A 286 13.58 -6.49 -32.28
C SER A 286 14.69 -5.96 -31.38
N ILE A 287 14.37 -5.62 -30.13
CA ILE A 287 15.39 -5.19 -29.15
C ILE A 287 16.29 -6.37 -28.77
N ALA A 288 15.72 -7.55 -28.53
CA ALA A 288 16.52 -8.72 -28.20
C ALA A 288 17.47 -9.13 -29.34
N GLU A 289 17.02 -9.03 -30.59
CA GLU A 289 17.83 -9.29 -31.79
C GLU A 289 18.99 -8.32 -31.87
N LEU A 290 18.71 -7.01 -31.78
CA LEU A 290 19.74 -5.97 -31.79
C LEU A 290 20.79 -6.19 -30.69
N LEU A 291 20.36 -6.47 -29.46
CA LEU A 291 21.28 -6.72 -28.35
C LEU A 291 22.14 -7.97 -28.59
N CYS A 292 21.54 -9.06 -29.08
CA CYS A 292 22.27 -10.28 -29.43
C CYS A 292 23.27 -10.07 -30.57
N GLU A 293 22.94 -9.25 -31.58
CA GLU A 293 23.83 -8.89 -32.68
C GLU A 293 24.99 -8.00 -32.23
N LYS A 294 24.74 -7.12 -31.26
CA LYS A 294 25.75 -6.26 -30.62
C LYS A 294 26.60 -6.99 -29.57
N GLY A 295 26.38 -8.29 -29.37
CA GLY A 295 27.24 -9.14 -28.55
C GLY A 295 26.81 -9.30 -27.10
N ALA A 296 25.56 -8.97 -26.75
CA ALA A 296 25.03 -9.20 -25.41
C ALA A 296 25.17 -10.69 -25.03
N ARG A 297 25.61 -10.94 -23.81
CA ARG A 297 25.73 -12.28 -23.27
C ARG A 297 24.37 -12.93 -23.13
N THR A 298 24.29 -14.17 -23.59
CA THR A 298 23.05 -14.98 -23.54
C THR A 298 23.05 -16.02 -22.42
N ASP A 299 24.13 -16.09 -21.63
CA ASP A 299 24.27 -16.92 -20.43
C ASP A 299 23.81 -16.20 -19.15
N VAL A 300 23.17 -15.03 -19.29
CA VAL A 300 22.61 -14.23 -18.20
C VAL A 300 21.21 -14.70 -17.84
N GLY A 301 21.04 -15.26 -16.64
CA GLY A 301 19.75 -15.78 -16.17
C GLY A 301 19.22 -16.94 -17.02
N ASN A 302 17.89 -17.13 -17.05
CA ASN A 302 17.24 -18.22 -17.78
C ASN A 302 16.40 -17.71 -18.95
N LEU A 303 17.03 -17.04 -19.91
CA LEU A 303 16.37 -16.37 -21.04
C LEU A 303 15.45 -17.33 -21.84
N ILE A 304 15.92 -18.56 -22.09
CA ILE A 304 15.15 -19.57 -22.83
C ILE A 304 13.87 -19.98 -22.09
N ASP A 305 13.95 -20.18 -20.77
CA ASP A 305 12.79 -20.51 -19.93
C ASP A 305 11.78 -19.35 -19.89
N ILE A 306 12.25 -18.11 -19.78
CA ILE A 306 11.40 -16.92 -19.84
C ILE A 306 10.66 -16.86 -21.18
N ALA A 307 11.38 -16.99 -22.31
CA ALA A 307 10.80 -16.99 -23.65
C ALA A 307 9.77 -18.12 -23.84
N ASN A 308 10.08 -19.34 -23.36
CA ASN A 308 9.18 -20.49 -23.44
C ASN A 308 7.90 -20.28 -22.63
N ARG A 309 7.98 -19.72 -21.42
CA ARG A 309 6.80 -19.39 -20.59
C ARG A 309 5.89 -18.35 -21.25
N LYS A 310 6.47 -17.44 -22.01
CA LYS A 310 5.74 -16.44 -22.81
C LYS A 310 5.22 -16.99 -24.14
N ARG A 311 5.54 -18.25 -24.48
CA ARG A 311 5.26 -18.89 -25.78
C ARG A 311 5.89 -18.13 -26.96
N ALA A 312 7.02 -17.47 -26.71
CA ALA A 312 7.74 -16.63 -27.66
C ALA A 312 8.68 -17.47 -28.55
N SER A 313 8.13 -18.29 -29.43
CA SER A 313 8.92 -19.27 -30.21
C SER A 313 10.03 -18.64 -31.08
N ASN A 314 9.78 -17.46 -31.66
CA ASN A 314 10.77 -16.72 -32.45
C ASN A 314 11.94 -16.25 -31.58
N LEU A 315 11.64 -15.76 -30.38
CA LEU A 315 12.62 -15.31 -29.41
C LEU A 315 13.47 -16.47 -28.89
N THR A 316 12.86 -17.62 -28.60
CA THR A 316 13.60 -18.85 -28.25
C THR A 316 14.58 -19.24 -29.36
N LYS A 317 14.15 -19.21 -30.64
CA LYS A 317 15.02 -19.51 -31.78
C LYS A 317 16.18 -18.53 -31.91
N LEU A 318 15.92 -17.23 -31.74
CA LEU A 318 16.95 -16.18 -31.72
C LEU A 318 17.99 -16.44 -30.63
N LEU A 319 17.54 -16.66 -29.40
CA LEU A 319 18.42 -16.93 -28.26
C LEU A 319 19.29 -18.18 -28.51
N LEU A 320 18.70 -19.27 -29.03
CA LEU A 320 19.46 -20.48 -29.39
C LEU A 320 20.48 -20.24 -30.50
N LYS A 321 20.15 -19.42 -31.52
CA LYS A 321 21.08 -18.99 -32.58
C LYS A 321 22.30 -18.28 -31.98
N HIS A 322 22.10 -17.50 -30.92
CA HIS A 322 23.15 -16.82 -30.16
C HIS A 322 23.65 -17.63 -28.95
N LYS A 323 23.57 -18.98 -29.03
CA LYS A 323 24.16 -19.94 -28.08
C LYS A 323 23.63 -19.85 -26.64
N ALA A 324 22.46 -19.26 -26.42
CA ALA A 324 21.79 -19.32 -25.13
C ALA A 324 21.52 -20.78 -24.75
N LYS A 325 21.71 -21.12 -23.48
CA LYS A 325 21.43 -22.47 -22.97
C LYS A 325 20.22 -22.44 -22.05
N PHE A 326 19.38 -23.45 -22.15
CA PHE A 326 18.41 -23.73 -21.10
C PHE A 326 19.16 -24.30 -19.91
N VAL A 327 19.17 -23.57 -18.81
CA VAL A 327 19.71 -24.03 -17.53
C VAL A 327 18.53 -24.33 -16.62
N PRO A 328 18.25 -25.60 -16.29
CA PRO A 328 17.24 -25.91 -15.27
C PRO A 328 17.60 -25.19 -13.98
N LYS A 329 16.60 -24.62 -13.28
CA LYS A 329 16.86 -24.11 -11.93
C LYS A 329 17.40 -25.25 -11.07
N PRO A 330 18.51 -25.05 -10.33
CA PRO A 330 19.00 -26.06 -9.42
C PRO A 330 17.90 -26.37 -8.38
N PRO A 331 17.84 -27.62 -7.88
CA PRO A 331 16.98 -27.95 -6.76
C PRO A 331 17.32 -27.01 -5.60
N THR A 332 16.29 -26.44 -4.99
CA THR A 332 16.45 -25.58 -3.82
C THR A 332 16.32 -26.42 -2.57
N ASP A 333 17.20 -26.22 -1.58
CA ASP A 333 17.18 -26.93 -0.29
C ASP A 333 16.04 -26.47 0.65
N TRP A 334 15.06 -25.75 0.12
CA TRP A 334 13.94 -25.25 0.91
C TRP A 334 13.01 -26.40 1.32
N GLU A 335 12.72 -26.45 2.61
CA GLU A 335 11.90 -27.48 3.23
C GLU A 335 10.74 -26.81 3.99
N PRO A 336 9.47 -27.08 3.63
CA PRO A 336 8.33 -26.57 4.38
C PRO A 336 8.24 -27.20 5.77
N ASN A 337 7.81 -26.41 6.74
CA ASN A 337 7.55 -26.85 8.11
C ASN A 337 6.27 -27.68 8.19
N SER A 338 5.27 -27.36 7.35
CA SER A 338 4.00 -28.08 7.35
C SER A 338 4.19 -29.55 7.00
N LYS A 339 3.58 -30.44 7.79
CA LYS A 339 3.62 -31.90 7.53
C LYS A 339 2.54 -32.29 6.53
N ARG A 340 1.33 -31.77 6.68
CA ARG A 340 0.19 -32.05 5.78
C ARG A 340 0.40 -31.45 4.40
N TRP A 341 0.88 -30.21 4.33
CA TRP A 341 0.96 -29.45 3.08
C TRP A 341 2.33 -29.53 2.40
N ARG A 342 3.23 -30.37 2.94
CA ARG A 342 4.62 -30.50 2.51
C ARG A 342 4.79 -30.61 1.00
N ASP A 343 4.20 -31.65 0.40
CA ASP A 343 4.41 -31.96 -1.02
C ASP A 343 3.77 -30.90 -1.95
N PRO A 344 2.53 -30.43 -1.71
CA PRO A 344 1.99 -29.29 -2.45
C PRO A 344 2.85 -28.03 -2.33
N LEU A 345 3.36 -27.69 -1.14
CA LEU A 345 4.19 -26.51 -0.93
C LEU A 345 5.53 -26.62 -1.67
N LYS A 346 6.20 -27.77 -1.61
CA LYS A 346 7.42 -28.02 -2.40
C LYS A 346 7.17 -27.84 -3.89
N LYS A 347 6.08 -28.42 -4.40
CA LYS A 347 5.71 -28.27 -5.81
C LYS A 347 5.42 -26.80 -6.16
N LEU A 348 4.73 -26.06 -5.29
CA LEU A 348 4.48 -24.63 -5.48
C LEU A 348 5.77 -23.81 -5.44
N TYR A 349 6.72 -24.18 -4.58
CA TYR A 349 8.03 -23.55 -4.46
C TYR A 349 8.85 -23.73 -5.75
N GLU A 350 8.85 -24.93 -6.33
CA GLU A 350 9.61 -25.25 -7.55
C GLU A 350 9.02 -24.62 -8.82
N ILE A 351 7.70 -24.63 -8.98
CA ILE A 351 7.09 -24.11 -10.21
C ILE A 351 7.21 -22.59 -10.29
N TYR A 352 7.36 -22.07 -11.49
CA TYR A 352 7.25 -20.62 -11.69
C TYR A 352 5.82 -20.14 -11.51
N ARG A 353 5.69 -19.03 -10.78
CA ARG A 353 4.47 -18.24 -10.66
C ARG A 353 4.85 -16.76 -10.67
N PRO A 354 4.06 -15.90 -11.33
CA PRO A 354 4.20 -14.46 -11.17
C PRO A 354 4.03 -14.09 -9.70
N MET A 355 4.95 -13.26 -9.18
CA MET A 355 4.86 -12.74 -7.83
C MET A 355 3.82 -11.62 -7.76
N ILE A 356 3.07 -11.57 -6.67
CA ILE A 356 2.15 -10.50 -6.33
C ILE A 356 2.71 -9.81 -5.09
N GLY A 357 3.47 -8.72 -5.27
CA GLY A 357 4.32 -8.20 -4.20
C GLY A 357 5.30 -9.27 -3.74
N LYS A 358 5.22 -9.70 -2.47
CA LYS A 358 6.01 -10.84 -1.95
C LYS A 358 5.28 -12.18 -2.01
N LEU A 359 4.02 -12.21 -2.43
CA LEU A 359 3.19 -13.41 -2.45
C LEU A 359 3.40 -14.23 -3.75
N LYS A 360 3.65 -15.53 -3.58
CA LYS A 360 3.60 -16.55 -4.61
C LYS A 360 2.40 -17.48 -4.37
N ILE A 361 1.51 -17.59 -5.36
CA ILE A 361 0.27 -18.37 -5.23
C ILE A 361 -0.14 -18.99 -6.57
N PHE A 362 -0.84 -20.14 -6.50
CA PHE A 362 -1.54 -20.71 -7.63
C PHE A 362 -2.97 -21.12 -7.27
N GLN A 363 -3.95 -20.37 -7.80
CA GLN A 363 -5.38 -20.68 -7.75
C GLN A 363 -5.74 -21.91 -8.59
N PHE A 364 -5.26 -23.08 -8.17
CA PHE A 364 -5.52 -24.36 -8.80
C PHE A 364 -6.00 -25.35 -7.75
N ILE A 365 -6.86 -26.28 -8.14
CA ILE A 365 -7.58 -27.17 -7.21
C ILE A 365 -6.63 -27.96 -6.30
N TYR A 366 -5.45 -28.32 -6.81
CA TYR A 366 -4.42 -29.04 -6.06
C TYR A 366 -3.84 -28.25 -4.87
N TYR A 367 -3.90 -26.92 -4.89
CA TYR A 367 -3.44 -26.04 -3.82
C TYR A 367 -4.58 -25.46 -2.98
N LYS A 368 -5.82 -25.91 -3.20
CA LYS A 368 -6.98 -25.40 -2.45
C LYS A 368 -7.04 -26.09 -1.09
N ILE A 369 -7.13 -25.29 -0.03
CA ILE A 369 -7.30 -25.75 1.35
C ILE A 369 -8.78 -25.98 1.63
N GLN A 370 -9.61 -24.95 1.45
CA GLN A 370 -11.05 -25.02 1.67
C GLN A 370 -11.83 -24.02 0.81
N LYS A 371 -13.14 -24.25 0.68
CA LYS A 371 -14.10 -23.31 0.06
C LYS A 371 -14.82 -22.52 1.15
N THR A 372 -15.06 -21.24 0.92
CA THR A 372 -15.77 -20.34 1.83
C THR A 372 -16.90 -19.62 1.09
N SER A 373 -17.81 -18.96 1.80
CA SER A 373 -18.84 -18.10 1.21
C SER A 373 -18.24 -16.92 0.45
N LEU A 374 -17.11 -16.40 0.95
CA LEU A 374 -16.36 -15.28 0.37
C LEU A 374 -15.32 -15.71 -0.68
N GLY A 375 -15.25 -17.00 -1.03
CA GLY A 375 -14.36 -17.51 -2.07
C GLY A 375 -13.73 -18.87 -1.77
N SER A 376 -12.40 -18.93 -1.78
CA SER A 376 -11.65 -20.14 -1.46
C SER A 376 -10.30 -19.75 -0.86
N ILE A 377 -9.79 -20.63 -0.02
CA ILE A 377 -8.47 -20.48 0.60
C ILE A 377 -7.51 -21.42 -0.10
N TYR A 378 -6.32 -20.91 -0.43
CA TYR A 378 -5.29 -21.64 -1.13
C TYR A 378 -3.97 -21.61 -0.36
N LEU A 379 -3.08 -22.55 -0.65
CA LEU A 379 -1.69 -22.48 -0.23
C LEU A 379 -0.95 -21.36 -0.98
N GLY A 380 -0.09 -20.67 -0.27
CA GLY A 380 0.80 -19.64 -0.81
C GLY A 380 2.13 -19.59 -0.06
N LEU A 381 3.06 -18.84 -0.63
CA LEU A 381 4.34 -18.49 -0.01
C LEU A 381 4.46 -16.98 0.01
N TYR A 382 4.61 -16.38 1.18
CA TYR A 382 4.85 -14.95 1.32
C TYR A 382 6.35 -14.73 1.61
N GLY A 383 7.12 -14.41 0.57
CA GLY A 383 8.57 -14.65 0.59
C GLY A 383 8.83 -16.16 0.66
N ASP A 384 9.56 -16.59 1.69
CA ASP A 384 9.82 -18.01 1.98
C ASP A 384 8.91 -18.58 3.10
N THR A 385 7.92 -17.80 3.57
CA THR A 385 7.00 -18.20 4.64
C THR A 385 5.74 -18.86 4.08
N GLU A 386 5.40 -20.04 4.59
CA GLU A 386 4.18 -20.78 4.27
C GLU A 386 2.93 -20.08 4.79
N VAL A 387 1.95 -19.84 3.91
CA VAL A 387 0.71 -19.13 4.27
C VAL A 387 -0.51 -19.78 3.65
N ALA A 388 -1.65 -19.64 4.33
CA ALA A 388 -2.97 -19.81 3.74
C ALA A 388 -3.45 -18.47 3.17
N VAL A 389 -4.10 -18.46 2.01
CA VAL A 389 -4.43 -17.23 1.29
C VAL A 389 -5.90 -17.20 0.91
N GLY A 390 -6.64 -16.26 1.48
CA GLY A 390 -7.99 -15.89 1.07
C GLY A 390 -7.94 -14.85 -0.05
N ILE A 391 -8.82 -14.99 -1.04
CA ILE A 391 -8.85 -14.12 -2.22
C ILE A 391 -10.23 -13.53 -2.35
N GLY A 392 -10.31 -12.21 -2.48
CA GLY A 392 -11.55 -11.47 -2.68
C GLY A 392 -11.37 -10.29 -3.63
N HIS A 393 -12.48 -9.68 -4.03
CA HIS A 393 -12.45 -8.48 -4.86
C HIS A 393 -12.35 -7.22 -3.98
N HIS A 394 -11.60 -6.19 -4.38
CA HIS A 394 -11.44 -5.00 -3.51
C HIS A 394 -12.73 -4.19 -3.33
N SER A 395 -13.71 -4.36 -4.22
CA SER A 395 -15.01 -3.70 -4.15
C SER A 395 -16.04 -4.53 -3.38
N ASP A 396 -15.66 -5.72 -2.92
CA ASP A 396 -16.53 -6.55 -2.11
C ASP A 396 -16.55 -6.02 -0.68
N VAL A 397 -17.69 -5.43 -0.31
CA VAL A 397 -17.91 -4.80 0.99
C VAL A 397 -17.77 -5.83 2.13
N GLU A 398 -18.19 -7.08 1.92
CA GLU A 398 -18.10 -8.12 2.94
C GLU A 398 -16.65 -8.58 3.12
N PHE A 399 -15.88 -8.65 2.04
CA PHE A 399 -14.45 -8.96 2.12
C PHE A 399 -13.64 -7.84 2.80
N ASP A 400 -14.01 -6.57 2.58
CA ASP A 400 -13.37 -5.43 3.28
C ASP A 400 -13.74 -5.41 4.76
N LYS A 401 -15.00 -5.67 5.12
CA LYS A 401 -15.42 -5.86 6.53
C LYS A 401 -14.64 -6.99 7.20
N GLN A 402 -14.44 -8.11 6.50
CA GLN A 402 -13.64 -9.23 6.98
C GLN A 402 -12.19 -8.82 7.25
N LYS A 403 -11.56 -8.11 6.30
CA LYS A 403 -10.19 -7.58 6.46
C LYS A 403 -10.07 -6.69 7.70
N ARG A 404 -10.97 -5.71 7.87
CA ARG A 404 -10.96 -4.79 9.02
C ARG A 404 -11.09 -5.50 10.36
N PHE A 405 -11.93 -6.54 10.43
CA PHE A 405 -12.06 -7.34 11.63
C PHE A 405 -10.80 -8.13 11.94
N LEU A 406 -10.20 -8.80 10.95
CA LEU A 406 -8.97 -9.58 11.14
C LEU A 406 -7.78 -8.71 11.57
N GLU A 407 -7.76 -7.43 11.18
CA GLU A 407 -6.78 -6.44 11.66
C GLU A 407 -6.96 -6.12 13.16
N GLN A 408 -8.18 -6.20 13.70
CA GLN A 408 -8.45 -6.02 15.14
C GLN A 408 -7.99 -7.24 15.96
N CYS A 409 -7.90 -8.43 15.36
CA CYS A 409 -7.48 -9.66 16.03
C CYS A 409 -5.98 -9.73 16.36
N GLY A 410 -5.18 -8.71 16.05
CA GLY A 410 -3.73 -8.71 16.22
C GLY A 410 -3.25 -9.12 17.63
N ASN A 411 -3.98 -8.70 18.67
CA ASN A 411 -3.65 -8.98 20.08
C ASN A 411 -4.26 -10.28 20.64
N CYS A 412 -5.21 -10.90 19.93
CA CYS A 412 -5.84 -12.16 20.34
C CYS A 412 -4.84 -13.31 20.26
N LYS A 413 -4.90 -14.34 21.10
CA LYS A 413 -3.98 -15.49 20.99
C LYS A 413 -4.56 -16.63 20.17
N HIS A 414 -5.88 -16.78 20.18
CA HIS A 414 -6.57 -17.95 19.65
C HIS A 414 -7.60 -17.60 18.56
N LEU A 415 -7.49 -16.42 17.94
CA LEU A 415 -8.22 -16.07 16.72
C LEU A 415 -7.28 -16.12 15.53
N VAL A 416 -7.79 -16.52 14.36
CA VAL A 416 -7.03 -16.40 13.11
C VAL A 416 -6.69 -14.92 12.87
N LYS A 417 -5.42 -14.66 12.56
CA LYS A 417 -4.91 -13.31 12.34
C LYS A 417 -4.52 -13.09 10.90
N LEU A 418 -4.67 -11.86 10.45
CA LEU A 418 -4.05 -11.41 9.21
C LEU A 418 -2.53 -11.31 9.41
N PHE A 419 -1.78 -12.11 8.66
CA PHE A 419 -0.32 -12.05 8.65
C PHE A 419 0.18 -10.91 7.76
N GLN A 420 -0.28 -10.88 6.51
CA GLN A 420 0.05 -9.88 5.50
C GLN A 420 -1.07 -9.77 4.46
N HIS A 421 -1.04 -8.76 3.60
CA HIS A 421 -1.95 -8.68 2.45
C HIS A 421 -1.29 -8.09 1.21
N GLU A 422 -1.78 -8.47 0.04
CA GLU A 422 -1.33 -7.93 -1.24
C GLU A 422 -2.53 -7.49 -2.09
N LYS A 423 -2.30 -6.56 -3.02
CA LYS A 423 -3.32 -6.10 -3.97
C LYS A 423 -2.79 -6.22 -5.40
N ALA A 424 -3.55 -6.86 -6.28
CA ALA A 424 -3.23 -6.89 -7.70
C ALA A 424 -4.45 -7.18 -8.56
N LYS A 425 -4.56 -6.47 -9.68
CA LYS A 425 -5.57 -6.72 -10.73
C LYS A 425 -7.01 -6.77 -10.19
N GLY A 426 -7.40 -5.81 -9.34
CA GLY A 426 -8.75 -5.76 -8.78
C GLY A 426 -8.98 -6.67 -7.56
N LEU A 427 -8.00 -7.52 -7.21
CA LEU A 427 -8.13 -8.51 -6.13
C LEU A 427 -7.30 -8.12 -4.91
N ILE A 428 -7.80 -8.52 -3.73
CA ILE A 428 -7.11 -8.47 -2.45
C ILE A 428 -6.79 -9.91 -2.03
N TYR A 429 -5.55 -10.12 -1.60
CA TYR A 429 -5.04 -11.41 -1.11
C TYR A 429 -4.75 -11.25 0.37
N LEU A 430 -5.52 -11.93 1.22
CA LEU A 430 -5.32 -11.95 2.68
C LEU A 430 -4.51 -13.19 3.04
N CYS A 431 -3.33 -12.99 3.62
CA CYS A 431 -2.44 -14.08 4.02
C CYS A 431 -2.61 -14.38 5.51
N PHE A 432 -2.73 -15.66 5.85
CA PHE A 432 -2.93 -16.18 7.20
C PHE A 432 -1.82 -17.16 7.54
N PRO A 433 -1.50 -17.34 8.85
CA PRO A 433 -0.73 -18.50 9.29
C PRO A 433 -1.33 -19.79 8.76
N LEU A 434 -0.49 -20.70 8.28
CA LEU A 434 -0.92 -22.00 7.79
C LEU A 434 -1.20 -22.95 8.97
N TRP A 435 -2.23 -23.77 8.85
CA TRP A 435 -2.64 -24.77 9.84
C TRP A 435 -2.53 -26.18 9.29
N GLU A 436 -2.39 -27.17 10.17
CA GLU A 436 -2.30 -28.58 9.79
C GLU A 436 -3.69 -29.20 9.70
N HIS A 437 -4.55 -29.01 10.68
CA HIS A 437 -5.85 -29.69 10.75
C HIS A 437 -6.93 -28.75 11.25
N ASN A 438 -8.19 -29.05 10.96
CA ASN A 438 -9.27 -28.58 11.82
C ASN A 438 -9.49 -29.54 13.00
N LEU A 439 -10.27 -29.14 14.00
CA LEU A 439 -10.47 -29.93 15.22
C LEU A 439 -11.08 -31.32 14.94
N GLU A 440 -11.99 -31.43 13.97
CA GLU A 440 -12.59 -32.72 13.59
C GLU A 440 -11.54 -33.67 13.01
N GLU A 441 -10.74 -33.20 12.05
CA GLU A 441 -9.64 -33.97 11.47
C GLU A 441 -8.60 -34.37 12.52
N TYR A 442 -8.26 -33.46 13.44
CA TYR A 442 -7.28 -33.69 14.49
C TYR A 442 -7.71 -34.78 15.47
N LEU A 443 -8.97 -34.74 15.92
CA LEU A 443 -9.51 -35.74 16.85
C LEU A 443 -9.62 -37.12 16.19
N GLN A 444 -9.89 -37.19 14.89
CA GLN A 444 -9.97 -38.44 14.14
C GLN A 444 -8.59 -39.06 13.85
N ALA A 445 -7.55 -38.23 13.69
CA ALA A 445 -6.20 -38.68 13.35
C ALA A 445 -5.34 -39.07 14.56
N SER A 446 -5.70 -38.63 15.77
CA SER A 446 -4.87 -38.85 16.96
C SER A 446 -5.06 -40.25 17.55
N GLU A 447 -4.02 -41.09 17.44
CA GLU A 447 -3.95 -42.40 18.10
C GLU A 447 -3.55 -42.30 19.59
N ASP A 448 -2.88 -41.20 19.98
CA ASP A 448 -2.38 -40.95 21.34
C ASP A 448 -3.40 -40.27 22.28
N GLY A 449 -3.05 -40.21 23.56
CA GLY A 449 -3.82 -39.55 24.62
C GLY A 449 -3.96 -38.04 24.41
N ILE A 450 -5.00 -37.62 23.68
CA ILE A 450 -5.37 -36.21 23.48
C ILE A 450 -5.62 -35.53 24.84
N ASP A 451 -4.93 -34.42 25.11
CA ASP A 451 -5.24 -33.54 26.24
C ASP A 451 -6.52 -32.74 25.95
N CYS A 452 -7.67 -33.39 26.19
CA CYS A 452 -8.99 -32.77 25.99
C CYS A 452 -9.17 -31.51 26.84
N LYS A 453 -8.59 -31.45 28.05
CA LYS A 453 -8.73 -30.29 28.96
C LYS A 453 -7.96 -29.08 28.43
N GLY A 454 -6.71 -29.27 28.00
CA GLY A 454 -5.91 -28.23 27.36
C GLY A 454 -6.55 -27.71 26.07
N LEU A 455 -7.07 -28.62 25.24
CA LEU A 455 -7.75 -28.29 23.98
C LEU A 455 -9.01 -27.43 24.23
N LEU A 456 -9.87 -27.87 25.15
CA LEU A 456 -11.07 -27.13 25.52
C LEU A 456 -10.74 -25.77 26.13
N LYS A 457 -9.65 -25.66 26.90
CA LYS A 457 -9.20 -24.37 27.45
C LYS A 457 -8.87 -23.37 26.35
N MET A 458 -8.19 -23.80 25.29
CA MET A 458 -7.90 -22.95 24.13
C MET A 458 -9.16 -22.58 23.34
N ILE A 459 -10.09 -23.52 23.16
CA ILE A 459 -11.40 -23.27 22.52
C ILE A 459 -12.20 -22.20 23.27
N PHE A 460 -12.31 -22.33 24.60
CA PHE A 460 -13.02 -21.35 25.43
C PHE A 460 -12.33 -19.99 25.39
N GLN A 461 -10.99 -19.99 25.39
CA GLN A 461 -10.19 -18.78 25.28
C GLN A 461 -10.41 -18.06 23.94
N ALA A 462 -10.53 -18.79 22.83
CA ALA A 462 -10.82 -18.24 21.51
C ALA A 462 -12.18 -17.55 21.47
N VAL A 463 -13.24 -18.22 21.94
CA VAL A 463 -14.59 -17.63 21.96
C VAL A 463 -14.66 -16.42 22.88
N ARG A 464 -13.97 -16.47 24.03
CA ARG A 464 -13.85 -15.33 24.95
C ARG A 464 -13.19 -14.13 24.28
N GLU A 465 -12.09 -14.35 23.54
CA GLU A 465 -11.41 -13.28 22.81
C GLU A 465 -12.33 -12.66 21.76
N LEU A 466 -13.09 -13.47 21.03
CA LEU A 466 -14.08 -12.96 20.06
C LEU A 466 -15.16 -12.10 20.75
N HIS A 467 -15.73 -12.59 21.85
CA HIS A 467 -16.75 -11.87 22.62
C HIS A 467 -16.19 -10.57 23.21
N SER A 468 -14.92 -10.54 23.61
CA SER A 468 -14.26 -9.31 24.11
C SER A 468 -14.06 -8.25 23.03
N LEU A 469 -14.03 -8.65 21.75
CA LEU A 469 -14.07 -7.73 20.61
C LEU A 469 -15.50 -7.26 20.28
N GLY A 470 -16.51 -7.70 21.04
CA GLY A 470 -17.91 -7.34 20.84
C GLY A 470 -18.64 -8.20 19.83
N PHE A 471 -18.10 -9.34 19.41
CA PHE A 471 -18.71 -10.21 18.39
C PHE A 471 -19.07 -11.59 18.93
N ALA A 472 -20.15 -12.16 18.41
CA ALA A 472 -20.53 -13.56 18.61
C ALA A 472 -20.35 -14.33 17.29
N HIS A 473 -19.86 -15.58 17.36
CA HIS A 473 -19.49 -16.36 16.17
C HIS A 473 -20.70 -16.95 15.43
N GLN A 474 -21.71 -17.40 16.18
CA GLN A 474 -23.01 -17.92 15.72
C GLN A 474 -22.98 -19.25 14.95
N HIS A 475 -21.80 -19.74 14.56
CA HIS A 475 -21.63 -21.00 13.83
C HIS A 475 -20.50 -21.85 14.40
N LEU A 476 -20.34 -21.88 15.73
CA LEU A 476 -19.29 -22.68 16.36
C LEU A 476 -19.52 -24.17 16.11
N CYS A 477 -18.56 -24.81 15.47
CA CYS A 477 -18.50 -26.24 15.23
C CYS A 477 -17.04 -26.68 15.08
N PRO A 478 -16.73 -27.99 15.13
CA PRO A 478 -15.35 -28.46 15.14
C PRO A 478 -14.50 -27.95 13.96
N SER A 479 -15.07 -27.91 12.75
CA SER A 479 -14.33 -27.45 11.57
C SER A 479 -13.90 -25.98 11.60
N LYS A 480 -14.44 -25.17 12.53
CA LYS A 480 -14.09 -23.75 12.72
C LYS A 480 -12.88 -23.52 13.63
N PHE A 481 -12.35 -24.57 14.24
CA PHE A 481 -11.14 -24.51 15.05
C PHE A 481 -9.99 -25.13 14.28
N LEU A 482 -9.02 -24.30 13.92
CA LEU A 482 -7.82 -24.67 13.17
C LEU A 482 -6.67 -24.95 14.13
N ILE A 483 -5.86 -25.96 13.85
CA ILE A 483 -4.77 -26.43 14.70
C ILE A 483 -3.47 -26.33 13.92
N ASP A 484 -2.49 -25.60 14.47
CA ASP A 484 -1.15 -25.47 13.90
C ASP A 484 -0.24 -26.68 14.22
N LEU A 485 0.98 -26.65 13.69
CA LEU A 485 1.99 -27.69 13.91
C LEU A 485 2.39 -27.87 15.39
N ASN A 486 2.22 -26.83 16.21
CA ASN A 486 2.55 -26.84 17.63
C ASN A 486 1.36 -27.27 18.52
N GLY A 487 0.20 -27.54 17.92
CA GLY A 487 -1.04 -27.89 18.63
C GLY A 487 -1.83 -26.69 19.16
N ASN A 488 -1.50 -25.46 18.76
CA ASN A 488 -2.29 -24.28 19.13
C ASN A 488 -3.59 -24.23 18.32
N ILE A 489 -4.68 -23.84 18.97
CA ILE A 489 -5.99 -23.63 18.34
C ILE A 489 -6.21 -22.16 17.96
N TYR A 490 -6.79 -21.98 16.78
CA TYR A 490 -7.29 -20.71 16.25
C TYR A 490 -8.73 -20.84 15.77
N LEU A 491 -9.62 -19.96 16.23
CA LEU A 491 -10.99 -19.83 15.73
C LEU A 491 -10.98 -19.04 14.41
N GLU A 492 -11.55 -19.64 13.36
CA GLU A 492 -11.69 -19.04 12.04
C GLU A 492 -13.12 -18.53 11.78
N ASP A 493 -13.22 -17.36 11.14
CA ASP A 493 -14.49 -16.79 10.64
C ASP A 493 -14.33 -16.33 9.18
N PHE A 494 -13.80 -17.19 8.31
CA PHE A 494 -13.58 -16.83 6.90
C PHE A 494 -14.87 -16.57 6.12
N ASP A 495 -16.02 -16.95 6.67
CA ASP A 495 -17.34 -16.75 6.05
C ASP A 495 -18.04 -15.45 6.49
N ASN A 496 -17.40 -14.66 7.37
CA ASN A 496 -17.92 -13.39 7.92
C ASN A 496 -19.34 -13.53 8.51
N ARG A 497 -19.60 -14.61 9.26
CA ARG A 497 -20.93 -14.91 9.81
C ARG A 497 -21.13 -14.38 11.24
N ARG A 498 -20.09 -13.79 11.83
CA ARG A 498 -20.16 -13.16 13.15
C ARG A 498 -21.21 -12.05 13.20
N GLN A 499 -21.75 -11.82 14.38
CA GLN A 499 -22.72 -10.77 14.66
C GLN A 499 -22.26 -9.90 15.83
N LEU A 500 -22.62 -8.62 15.81
CA LEU A 500 -22.25 -7.66 16.86
C LEU A 500 -23.14 -7.85 18.09
N ILE A 501 -22.54 -7.87 19.28
CA ILE A 501 -23.21 -8.04 20.57
C ILE A 501 -23.63 -6.64 21.06
N GLU A 502 -24.63 -6.02 20.43
CA GLU A 502 -25.24 -4.76 20.90
C GLU A 502 -26.32 -5.07 21.95
N ASP A 503 -25.91 -5.56 23.12
CA ASP A 503 -26.78 -6.00 24.25
C ASP A 503 -27.64 -7.26 24.01
N GLU A 504 -27.49 -7.92 22.86
CA GLU A 504 -28.18 -9.17 22.54
C GLU A 504 -27.57 -10.38 23.27
N LYS A 505 -27.95 -10.58 24.54
CA LYS A 505 -27.56 -11.79 25.31
C LYS A 505 -27.88 -13.11 24.59
N LYS A 506 -28.87 -13.10 23.71
CA LYS A 506 -29.27 -14.28 22.92
C LYS A 506 -28.13 -14.79 22.02
N LEU A 507 -27.37 -13.90 21.39
CA LEU A 507 -26.25 -14.28 20.51
C LEU A 507 -25.15 -15.00 21.30
N VAL A 508 -24.80 -14.46 22.47
CA VAL A 508 -23.84 -15.08 23.40
C VAL A 508 -24.34 -16.45 23.84
N ASN A 509 -25.62 -16.56 24.18
CA ASN A 509 -26.24 -17.82 24.61
C ASN A 509 -26.15 -18.90 23.52
N THR A 510 -26.37 -18.56 22.25
CA THR A 510 -26.21 -19.50 21.13
C THR A 510 -24.77 -20.01 21.00
N ASP A 511 -23.76 -19.14 21.17
CA ASP A 511 -22.36 -19.56 21.20
C ASP A 511 -22.06 -20.48 22.40
N LEU A 512 -22.63 -20.19 23.57
CA LEU A 512 -22.48 -21.02 24.77
C LEU A 512 -23.11 -22.41 24.62
N GLU A 513 -24.28 -22.50 23.98
CA GLU A 513 -24.91 -23.78 23.64
C GLU A 513 -24.04 -24.60 22.70
N ALA A 514 -23.48 -23.96 21.67
CA ALA A 514 -22.57 -24.62 20.74
C ALA A 514 -21.27 -25.07 21.45
N LEU A 515 -20.74 -24.27 22.37
CA LEU A 515 -19.63 -24.66 23.24
C LEU A 515 -19.97 -25.88 24.11
N SER A 516 -21.20 -25.97 24.63
CA SER A 516 -21.61 -27.15 25.42
C SER A 516 -21.54 -28.44 24.61
N LYS A 517 -21.92 -28.40 23.32
CA LYS A 517 -21.75 -29.53 22.39
C LYS A 517 -20.30 -29.78 22.04
N LEU A 518 -19.48 -28.74 21.89
CA LEU A 518 -18.04 -28.88 21.63
C LEU A 518 -17.32 -29.57 22.80
N VAL A 519 -17.72 -29.30 24.05
CA VAL A 519 -17.22 -30.03 25.23
C VAL A 519 -17.45 -31.53 25.07
N LEU A 520 -18.69 -31.94 24.78
CA LEU A 520 -19.03 -33.35 24.54
C LEU A 520 -18.22 -33.92 23.37
N TYR A 521 -18.12 -33.19 22.27
CA TYR A 521 -17.44 -33.64 21.05
C TYR A 521 -15.96 -33.92 21.28
N VAL A 522 -15.27 -33.02 21.98
CA VAL A 522 -13.84 -33.20 22.30
C VAL A 522 -13.62 -34.35 23.28
N ILE A 523 -14.44 -34.45 24.33
CA ILE A 523 -14.27 -35.48 25.38
C ILE A 523 -14.54 -36.89 24.84
N THR A 524 -15.53 -37.01 23.94
CA THR A 524 -15.81 -38.28 23.24
C THR A 524 -14.87 -38.52 22.06
N LYS A 525 -13.87 -37.65 21.84
CA LYS A 525 -12.87 -37.72 20.78
C LYS A 525 -13.47 -37.78 19.37
N GLY A 526 -14.56 -37.06 19.14
CA GLY A 526 -15.20 -36.96 17.82
C GLY A 526 -15.77 -38.26 17.27
N LYS A 527 -16.02 -39.28 18.13
CA LYS A 527 -16.54 -40.60 17.71
C LYS A 527 -17.91 -40.54 17.04
N LYS A 528 -18.72 -39.52 17.33
CA LYS A 528 -20.02 -39.28 16.73
C LYS A 528 -20.06 -37.93 16.00
N PRO A 529 -20.87 -37.80 14.93
CA PRO A 529 -21.10 -36.51 14.27
C PRO A 529 -21.56 -35.44 15.27
N PHE A 530 -21.09 -34.21 15.08
CA PHE A 530 -21.33 -33.09 16.00
C PHE A 530 -22.82 -32.79 16.22
N GLU A 531 -23.67 -33.06 15.25
CA GLU A 531 -25.12 -32.83 15.34
C GLU A 531 -25.85 -33.89 16.17
N LYS A 532 -25.23 -35.06 16.38
CA LYS A 532 -25.86 -36.24 17.01
C LYS A 532 -25.37 -36.51 18.43
N ILE A 533 -24.37 -35.77 18.89
CA ILE A 533 -23.76 -36.01 20.19
C ILE A 533 -24.65 -35.55 21.34
N SER A 534 -24.71 -36.36 22.40
CA SER A 534 -25.46 -36.04 23.62
C SER A 534 -24.65 -36.36 24.88
N THR A 535 -25.19 -36.01 26.04
CA THR A 535 -24.58 -36.34 27.34
C THR A 535 -24.52 -37.85 27.60
N GLU A 536 -25.34 -38.66 26.90
CA GLU A 536 -25.34 -40.13 27.02
C GLU A 536 -24.09 -40.76 26.41
N ASP A 537 -23.33 -40.00 25.61
CA ASP A 537 -22.11 -40.46 24.96
C ASP A 537 -20.87 -40.32 25.84
N VAL A 538 -20.98 -39.65 26.98
CA VAL A 538 -19.88 -39.50 27.94
C VAL A 538 -19.73 -40.82 28.70
N ASP A 539 -18.50 -41.31 28.77
CA ASP A 539 -18.18 -42.54 29.51
C ASP A 539 -18.50 -42.36 31.00
N ALA A 540 -19.46 -43.14 31.51
CA ALA A 540 -19.90 -43.08 32.90
C ALA A 540 -18.82 -43.50 33.90
N ASP A 541 -17.82 -44.26 33.44
CA ASP A 541 -16.67 -44.67 34.25
C ASP A 541 -15.53 -43.64 34.20
N SER A 542 -15.69 -42.54 33.42
CA SER A 542 -14.72 -41.45 33.36
C SER A 542 -14.62 -40.75 34.72
N PRO A 543 -13.40 -40.49 35.23
CA PRO A 543 -13.23 -39.84 36.50
C PRO A 543 -13.57 -38.35 36.47
N ASP A 544 -13.87 -37.77 35.29
CA ASP A 544 -14.35 -36.40 35.13
C ASP A 544 -15.86 -36.34 34.75
N TYR A 545 -16.59 -37.48 34.81
CA TYR A 545 -17.97 -37.58 34.31
C TYR A 545 -18.91 -36.51 34.91
N GLU A 546 -18.92 -36.36 36.23
CA GLU A 546 -19.78 -35.39 36.93
C GLU A 546 -19.40 -33.95 36.59
N GLU A 547 -18.10 -33.63 36.54
CA GLU A 547 -17.61 -32.29 36.19
C GLU A 547 -17.94 -31.92 34.74
N VAL A 548 -17.96 -32.89 33.83
CA VAL A 548 -18.36 -32.69 32.42
C VAL A 548 -19.84 -32.38 32.32
N LEU A 549 -20.69 -33.16 32.99
CA LEU A 549 -22.13 -32.93 32.99
C LEU A 549 -22.49 -31.58 33.62
N ASP A 550 -21.84 -31.20 34.73
CA ASP A 550 -22.05 -29.90 35.36
C ASP A 550 -21.62 -28.75 34.44
N LEU A 551 -20.46 -28.86 33.77
CA LEU A 551 -19.98 -27.85 32.83
C LEU A 551 -20.94 -27.68 31.65
N VAL A 552 -21.34 -28.78 31.01
CA VAL A 552 -22.27 -28.78 29.87
C VAL A 552 -23.61 -28.18 30.26
N LYS A 553 -24.16 -28.58 31.42
CA LYS A 553 -25.42 -28.05 31.94
C LYS A 553 -25.32 -26.56 32.26
N SER A 554 -24.22 -26.12 32.83
CA SER A 554 -24.00 -24.72 33.20
C SER A 554 -23.89 -23.80 31.98
N LEU A 555 -23.30 -24.29 30.88
CA LEU A 555 -23.25 -23.59 29.58
C LEU A 555 -24.65 -23.51 28.94
N ALA A 556 -25.39 -24.62 28.95
CA ALA A 556 -26.73 -24.70 28.37
C ALA A 556 -27.78 -23.88 29.14
N LEU A 557 -27.63 -23.73 30.46
CA LEU A 557 -28.51 -22.89 31.29
C LEU A 557 -28.10 -21.41 31.30
N HIS A 558 -27.07 -21.04 30.54
CA HIS A 558 -26.55 -19.67 30.43
C HIS A 558 -26.28 -19.04 31.80
N ASP A 559 -25.63 -19.78 32.69
CA ASP A 559 -25.37 -19.31 34.04
C ASP A 559 -24.64 -17.95 34.03
N LYS A 560 -24.98 -17.08 34.97
CA LYS A 560 -24.44 -15.71 35.12
C LYS A 560 -22.92 -15.66 35.33
N ARG A 561 -22.28 -16.82 35.47
CA ARG A 561 -20.84 -17.01 35.60
C ARG A 561 -20.06 -16.44 34.39
N GLY A 562 -20.60 -16.48 33.16
CA GLY A 562 -19.89 -15.99 31.97
C GLY A 562 -18.61 -16.78 31.63
N LEU A 563 -18.05 -16.58 30.42
CA LEU A 563 -16.90 -17.36 29.89
C LEU A 563 -15.66 -17.35 30.79
N GLU A 564 -15.40 -16.24 31.50
CA GLU A 564 -14.22 -16.11 32.35
C GLU A 564 -14.24 -16.99 33.59
N ASN A 565 -15.43 -17.28 34.13
CA ASN A 565 -15.58 -18.20 35.26
C ASN A 565 -15.66 -19.67 34.81
N PHE A 566 -16.00 -19.95 33.55
CA PHE A 566 -16.01 -21.32 33.02
C PHE A 566 -14.60 -21.91 32.88
N ILE A 567 -13.58 -21.11 32.54
CA ILE A 567 -12.18 -21.60 32.52
C ILE A 567 -11.67 -21.99 33.92
N LYS A 568 -12.31 -21.46 34.98
CA LYS A 568 -12.01 -21.78 36.38
C LYS A 568 -12.83 -22.97 36.92
N HIS A 569 -13.69 -23.56 36.09
CA HIS A 569 -14.54 -24.69 36.46
C HIS A 569 -13.72 -25.89 36.95
N PRO A 570 -14.18 -26.68 37.94
CA PRO A 570 -13.48 -27.86 38.45
C PRO A 570 -13.01 -28.84 37.39
N PHE A 571 -13.75 -28.95 36.28
CA PHE A 571 -13.36 -29.73 35.11
C PHE A 571 -11.92 -29.44 34.63
N PHE A 572 -11.49 -28.18 34.66
CA PHE A 572 -10.17 -27.75 34.18
C PHE A 572 -9.06 -27.85 35.24
N TRP A 573 -9.35 -28.32 36.45
CA TRP A 573 -8.33 -28.51 37.48
C TRP A 573 -7.51 -29.76 37.16
N SER A 574 -6.18 -29.64 37.26
CA SER A 574 -5.27 -30.78 37.21
C SER A 574 -5.52 -31.64 38.46
N LYS A 575 -5.80 -32.94 38.27
CA LYS A 575 -5.79 -33.90 39.37
C LYS A 575 -4.34 -33.97 39.88
N GLN A 576 -4.13 -33.50 41.11
CA GLN A 576 -2.86 -33.70 41.83
C GLN A 576 -2.59 -35.18 42.04
#